data_AF-X0QVV8-F1
#
_entry.id   AF-X0QVV8-F1
#
_cell.length_a   1.000
_cell.length_b   1.000
_cell.length_c   1.000
_cell.angle_alpha   90.00
_cell.angle_beta   90.00
_cell.angle_gamma   90.00
#
_symmetry.space_group_name_H-M   'P 1'
#
loop_
_entity.id
_entity.type
_entity.pdbx_description
1 polymer ?
#
loop_
_entity_poly.entity_id
_entity_poly.type
_entity_poly.pdbx_seq_one_letter_code
_entity_poly.pdbx_strand_id
1 'polypeptide(L)'
;MAISNVTGVSIQGSQQTTDASGNAVFTVNLSQDLTEKQRQDLVKSGIPYTVTLTDEDGVATNKYKAPVIIPVAEYKLNFGSSSTDKLLSTGGVTTLSFRVNDKNGGVIANQTVTASLPSSLTQKGLITLESAANQATDAQGNVSYTVRIPAGLSPTQRAELEKAGGFVLNARLVEASGASINTSSNRIPVTADPSRSQTILTAKTTPSVVNVLKDQFTIQVSAKRPNGSAATGKPVKLAINNVKGISIEGGEQVTNSAGNAVFTVNIDQALTLEQRKAFEKNRYCLYCCID
;
A
#
# COMPACT_ATOMS: atom_id res chain seq x y z
N MET A 1 -20.86 1.38 47.10
CA MET A 1 -21.38 0.69 45.89
C MET A 1 -20.41 -0.37 45.44
N ALA A 2 -20.91 -1.54 45.02
CA ALA A 2 -20.12 -2.59 44.39
C ALA A 2 -20.68 -2.95 43.00
N ILE A 3 -19.79 -3.21 42.04
CA ILE A 3 -20.12 -3.73 40.70
C ILE A 3 -19.45 -5.11 40.58
N SER A 4 -20.24 -6.14 40.31
CA SER A 4 -19.76 -7.53 40.35
C SER A 4 -19.21 -7.98 39.00
N ASN A 5 -17.87 -8.03 38.86
CA ASN A 5 -17.13 -8.70 37.76
C ASN A 5 -17.72 -8.50 36.35
N VAL A 6 -18.10 -7.28 36.02
CA VAL A 6 -18.57 -6.93 34.68
C VAL A 6 -17.37 -6.51 33.84
N THR A 7 -17.08 -7.26 32.79
CA THR A 7 -15.91 -7.01 31.91
C THR A 7 -15.90 -5.58 31.39
N GLY A 8 -14.78 -4.88 31.61
CA GLY A 8 -14.56 -3.50 31.15
C GLY A 8 -15.40 -2.45 31.87
N VAL A 9 -16.04 -2.78 33.00
CA VAL A 9 -16.69 -1.80 33.88
C VAL A 9 -15.89 -1.70 35.18
N SER A 10 -15.63 -0.49 35.64
CA SER A 10 -14.97 -0.24 36.92
C SER A 10 -15.63 0.93 37.66
N ILE A 11 -15.41 1.01 38.97
CA ILE A 11 -15.92 2.08 39.82
C ILE A 11 -14.75 2.85 40.44
N GLN A 12 -14.81 4.19 40.40
CA GLN A 12 -13.83 5.04 41.09
C GLN A 12 -14.28 5.26 42.53
N GLY A 13 -13.65 4.53 43.46
CA GLY A 13 -14.03 4.55 44.87
C GLY A 13 -15.35 3.82 45.11
N SER A 14 -15.30 2.73 45.88
CA SER A 14 -16.50 1.92 46.20
C SER A 14 -17.24 2.39 47.46
N GLN A 15 -16.73 3.43 48.14
CA GLN A 15 -17.31 3.99 49.36
C GLN A 15 -17.28 5.52 49.29
N GLN A 16 -18.39 6.15 49.68
CA GLN A 16 -18.58 7.60 49.74
C GLN A 16 -19.49 7.92 50.92
N THR A 17 -19.38 9.13 51.46
CA THR A 17 -20.33 9.67 52.46
C THR A 17 -21.42 10.46 51.76
N THR A 18 -22.63 10.46 52.33
CA THR A 18 -23.72 11.30 51.84
C THR A 18 -23.43 12.78 52.11
N ASP A 19 -23.92 13.65 51.24
CA ASP A 19 -23.90 15.10 51.44
C ASP A 19 -25.02 15.56 52.40
N ALA A 20 -25.08 16.86 52.67
CA ALA A 20 -26.10 17.47 53.54
C ALA A 20 -27.55 17.31 53.00
N SER A 21 -27.71 16.90 51.74
CA SER A 21 -29.00 16.59 51.11
C SER A 21 -29.28 15.08 51.02
N GLY A 22 -28.41 14.23 51.58
CA GLY A 22 -28.56 12.78 51.61
C GLY A 22 -28.08 12.06 50.36
N ASN A 23 -27.35 12.73 49.44
CA ASN A 23 -26.90 12.12 48.19
C ASN A 23 -25.45 11.65 48.27
N ALA A 24 -25.15 10.52 47.61
CA ALA A 24 -23.78 10.06 47.37
C ALA A 24 -23.61 9.78 45.87
N VAL A 25 -22.54 10.31 45.27
CA VAL A 25 -22.25 10.17 43.84
C VAL A 25 -21.08 9.22 43.63
N PHE A 26 -21.24 8.25 42.74
CA PHE A 26 -20.19 7.32 42.36
C PHE A 26 -19.90 7.45 40.86
N THR A 27 -18.62 7.49 40.49
CA THR A 27 -18.20 7.49 39.08
C THR A 27 -17.93 6.06 38.62
N VAL A 28 -18.58 5.65 37.54
CA VAL A 28 -18.39 4.35 36.90
C VAL A 28 -17.72 4.56 35.55
N ASN A 29 -16.61 3.88 35.30
CA ASN A 29 -15.91 3.93 34.01
C ASN A 29 -16.26 2.72 33.16
N LEU A 30 -16.45 2.97 31.87
CA LEU A 30 -16.60 1.94 30.85
C LEU A 30 -15.38 1.96 29.92
N SER A 31 -14.74 0.82 29.75
CA SER A 31 -13.56 0.66 28.89
C SER A 31 -13.93 0.92 27.42
N GLN A 32 -13.06 1.63 26.73
CA GLN A 32 -13.19 1.88 25.29
C GLN A 32 -12.68 0.71 24.43
N ASP A 33 -11.96 -0.23 25.05
CA ASP A 33 -11.37 -1.40 24.37
C ASP A 33 -12.28 -2.63 24.36
N LEU A 34 -13.55 -2.45 24.76
CA LEU A 34 -14.55 -3.51 24.68
C LEU A 34 -14.79 -3.92 23.22
N THR A 35 -14.69 -5.22 22.98
CA THR A 35 -15.08 -5.85 21.71
C THR A 35 -16.57 -5.65 21.44
N GLU A 36 -16.97 -5.73 20.17
CA GLU A 36 -18.39 -5.64 19.78
C GLU A 36 -19.26 -6.63 20.56
N LYS A 37 -18.79 -7.89 20.67
CA LYS A 37 -19.49 -8.92 21.45
C LYS A 37 -19.68 -8.51 22.91
N GLN A 38 -18.65 -7.98 23.56
CA GLN A 38 -18.76 -7.55 24.95
C GLN A 38 -19.72 -6.37 25.11
N ARG A 39 -19.74 -5.42 24.17
CA ARG A 39 -20.71 -4.31 24.19
C ARG A 39 -22.15 -4.81 24.04
N GLN A 40 -22.40 -5.75 23.14
CA GLN A 40 -23.71 -6.37 22.98
C GLN A 40 -24.14 -7.15 24.22
N ASP A 41 -23.21 -7.88 24.84
CA ASP A 41 -23.45 -8.59 26.09
C ASP A 41 -23.82 -7.59 27.22
N LEU A 42 -23.20 -6.41 27.29
CA LEU A 42 -23.58 -5.34 28.22
C LEU A 42 -24.96 -4.74 27.92
N VAL A 43 -25.33 -4.51 26.67
CA VAL A 43 -26.68 -4.04 26.31
C VAL A 43 -27.74 -5.03 26.79
N LYS A 44 -27.50 -6.32 26.57
CA LYS A 44 -28.42 -7.39 27.01
C LYS A 44 -28.48 -7.53 28.53
N SER A 45 -27.33 -7.52 29.19
CA SER A 45 -27.20 -7.82 30.61
C SER A 45 -27.33 -6.61 31.53
N GLY A 46 -27.18 -5.38 31.01
CA GLY A 46 -26.99 -4.14 31.77
C GLY A 46 -25.78 -4.19 32.70
N ILE A 47 -25.63 -3.17 33.54
CA ILE A 47 -24.58 -3.14 34.57
C ILE A 47 -25.24 -3.37 35.93
N PRO A 48 -25.15 -4.57 36.52
CA PRO A 48 -25.62 -4.82 37.88
C PRO A 48 -24.75 -4.09 38.90
N TYR A 49 -25.37 -3.45 39.89
CA TYR A 49 -24.68 -2.82 41.00
C TYR A 49 -25.43 -3.02 42.32
N THR A 50 -24.69 -3.07 43.41
CA THR A 50 -25.21 -3.20 44.77
C THR A 50 -24.89 -1.93 45.56
N VAL A 51 -25.90 -1.37 46.20
CA VAL A 51 -25.77 -0.22 47.10
C VAL A 51 -25.98 -0.71 48.52
N THR A 52 -25.06 -0.33 49.40
CA THR A 52 -25.13 -0.64 50.83
C THR A 52 -24.92 0.67 51.58
N LEU A 53 -25.83 0.96 52.50
CA LEU A 53 -25.75 2.06 53.47
C LEU A 53 -25.61 1.45 54.86
N THR A 54 -24.67 1.97 55.64
CA THR A 54 -24.54 1.66 57.06
C THR A 54 -24.89 2.93 57.82
N ASP A 55 -25.88 2.82 58.69
CA ASP A 55 -26.38 3.88 59.55
C ASP A 55 -26.32 3.41 61.02
N GLU A 56 -26.63 4.28 61.97
CA GLU A 56 -26.60 3.97 63.41
C GLU A 56 -27.60 2.86 63.79
N ASP A 57 -28.70 2.73 63.04
CA ASP A 57 -29.75 1.74 63.27
C ASP A 57 -29.52 0.40 62.53
N GLY A 58 -28.51 0.32 61.65
CA GLY A 58 -28.15 -0.91 60.96
C GLY A 58 -27.64 -0.75 59.53
N VAL A 59 -27.88 -1.77 58.69
CA VAL A 59 -27.38 -1.86 57.31
C VAL A 59 -28.53 -2.08 56.34
N ALA A 60 -28.70 -1.17 55.38
CA ALA A 60 -29.60 -1.33 54.25
C ALA A 60 -28.81 -1.77 53.00
N THR A 61 -29.30 -2.77 52.26
CA THR A 61 -28.66 -3.23 51.02
C THR A 61 -29.69 -3.47 49.92
N ASN A 62 -29.46 -2.88 48.75
CA ASN A 62 -30.30 -3.03 47.58
C ASN A 62 -29.47 -3.33 46.34
N LYS A 63 -30.05 -4.09 45.40
CA LYS A 63 -29.44 -4.45 44.12
C LYS A 63 -30.22 -3.82 42.99
N TYR A 64 -29.49 -3.28 42.02
CA TYR A 64 -30.03 -2.57 40.87
C TYR A 64 -29.29 -2.97 39.61
N LYS A 65 -29.80 -2.50 38.47
CA LYS A 65 -29.21 -2.72 37.16
C LYS A 65 -29.33 -1.45 36.34
N ALA A 66 -28.21 -0.90 35.87
CA ALA A 66 -28.21 0.22 34.94
C ALA A 66 -28.44 -0.31 33.50
N PRO A 67 -29.36 0.30 32.73
CA PRO A 67 -29.52 -0.03 31.33
C PRO A 67 -28.30 0.45 30.53
N VAL A 68 -27.95 -0.29 29.47
CA VAL A 68 -26.86 0.04 28.55
C VAL A 68 -27.43 0.05 27.15
N ILE A 69 -27.04 1.06 26.36
CA ILE A 69 -27.41 1.16 24.95
C ILE A 69 -26.15 1.30 24.09
N ILE A 70 -26.23 0.82 22.85
CA ILE A 70 -25.29 1.21 21.80
C ILE A 70 -26.01 2.27 20.95
N PRO A 71 -25.45 3.48 20.84
CA PRO A 71 -26.05 4.54 20.03
C PRO A 71 -26.10 4.11 18.57
N VAL A 72 -27.20 4.47 17.90
CA VAL A 72 -27.39 4.20 16.47
C VAL A 72 -26.77 5.34 15.68
N ALA A 73 -25.90 5.01 14.72
CA ALA A 73 -25.30 6.00 13.84
C ALA A 73 -26.36 6.78 13.04
N GLU A 74 -26.16 8.09 12.92
CA GLU A 74 -26.99 8.98 12.11
C GLU A 74 -26.40 9.26 10.73
N TYR A 75 -25.11 8.98 10.56
CA TYR A 75 -24.39 9.18 9.31
C TYR A 75 -24.07 7.86 8.60
N LYS A 76 -23.58 8.01 7.38
CA LYS A 76 -23.00 6.95 6.54
C LYS A 76 -21.63 7.42 6.09
N LEU A 77 -20.65 6.52 6.12
CA LEU A 77 -19.30 6.76 5.60
C LEU A 77 -19.10 5.87 4.36
N ASN A 78 -18.95 6.49 3.21
CA ASN A 78 -18.87 5.82 1.92
C ASN A 78 -17.48 5.99 1.32
N PHE A 79 -16.96 4.95 0.69
CA PHE A 79 -15.80 5.10 -0.18
C PHE A 79 -16.20 5.89 -1.43
N GLY A 80 -15.39 6.88 -1.80
CA GLY A 80 -15.60 7.73 -2.97
C GLY A 80 -14.84 7.19 -4.18
N SER A 81 -13.54 7.46 -4.22
CA SER A 81 -12.70 7.13 -5.37
C SER A 81 -11.25 6.92 -4.98
N SER A 82 -10.47 6.34 -5.91
CA SER A 82 -9.01 6.34 -5.85
C SER A 82 -8.45 7.06 -7.08
N SER A 83 -7.37 7.82 -6.91
CA SER A 83 -6.70 8.49 -8.03
C SER A 83 -6.00 7.50 -8.96
N THR A 84 -5.71 6.29 -8.48
CA THR A 84 -5.22 5.16 -9.26
C THR A 84 -5.91 3.88 -8.83
N ASP A 85 -6.09 2.95 -9.76
CA ASP A 85 -6.69 1.64 -9.51
C ASP A 85 -5.67 0.59 -9.05
N LYS A 86 -4.37 0.81 -9.32
CA LYS A 86 -3.24 -0.05 -8.92
C LYS A 86 -1.99 0.76 -8.60
N LEU A 87 -1.02 0.13 -7.94
CA LEU A 87 0.32 0.67 -7.73
C LEU A 87 1.42 -0.37 -8.03
N LEU A 88 2.62 0.11 -8.33
CA LEU A 88 3.78 -0.74 -8.57
C LEU A 88 4.58 -0.94 -7.27
N SER A 89 5.17 -2.13 -7.11
CA SER A 89 6.04 -2.44 -5.97
C SER A 89 7.32 -1.61 -5.94
N THR A 90 7.70 -0.97 -7.06
CA THR A 90 8.85 -0.05 -7.15
C THR A 90 8.60 1.32 -6.53
N GLY A 91 7.33 1.62 -6.21
CA GLY A 91 6.91 2.91 -5.68
C GLY A 91 5.71 3.46 -6.43
N GLY A 92 5.01 4.38 -5.78
CA GLY A 92 3.85 5.04 -6.34
C GLY A 92 3.04 5.74 -5.25
N VAL A 93 2.08 6.55 -5.69
CA VAL A 93 1.19 7.31 -4.81
C VAL A 93 -0.24 7.16 -5.32
N THR A 94 -1.18 7.00 -4.40
CA THR A 94 -2.60 7.06 -4.69
C THR A 94 -3.30 7.89 -3.63
N THR A 95 -4.32 8.63 -4.03
CA THR A 95 -5.19 9.38 -3.11
C THR A 95 -6.55 8.70 -3.08
N LEU A 96 -7.02 8.38 -1.88
CA LEU A 96 -8.27 7.68 -1.60
C LEU A 96 -9.23 8.64 -0.93
N SER A 97 -10.42 8.82 -1.50
CA SER A 97 -11.45 9.69 -0.94
C SER A 97 -12.59 8.91 -0.30
N PHE A 98 -13.15 9.48 0.76
CA PHE A 98 -14.37 9.03 1.41
C PHE A 98 -15.33 10.19 1.52
N ARG A 99 -16.62 9.87 1.65
CA ARG A 99 -17.68 10.86 1.83
C ARG A 99 -18.56 10.49 3.01
N VAL A 100 -18.87 11.49 3.84
CA VAL A 100 -19.81 11.38 4.95
C VAL A 100 -21.15 11.98 4.54
N ASN A 101 -22.21 11.19 4.73
CA ASN A 101 -23.56 11.58 4.41
C ASN A 101 -24.51 11.33 5.58
N ASP A 102 -25.62 12.06 5.65
CA ASP A 102 -26.74 11.64 6.51
C ASP A 102 -27.51 10.45 5.91
N LYS A 103 -28.52 9.95 6.63
CA LYS A 103 -29.38 8.84 6.18
C LYS A 103 -30.11 9.12 4.87
N ASN A 104 -30.37 10.39 4.56
CA ASN A 104 -31.10 10.88 3.38
C ASN A 104 -30.16 11.22 2.20
N GLY A 105 -28.85 11.10 2.37
CA GLY A 105 -27.84 11.41 1.34
C GLY A 105 -27.33 12.86 1.36
N GLY A 106 -27.75 13.69 2.33
CA GLY A 106 -27.19 15.02 2.56
C GLY A 106 -25.71 14.95 2.92
N VAL A 107 -24.94 16.00 2.66
CA VAL A 107 -23.49 16.06 2.96
C VAL A 107 -23.24 16.56 4.37
N ILE A 108 -22.23 16.00 5.04
CA ILE A 108 -21.86 16.40 6.41
C ILE A 108 -20.39 16.84 6.44
N ALA A 109 -20.20 18.15 6.62
CA ALA A 109 -18.89 18.78 6.73
C ALA A 109 -18.33 18.72 8.15
N ASN A 110 -17.02 18.99 8.29
CA ASN A 110 -16.28 19.11 9.54
C ASN A 110 -16.28 17.87 10.44
N GLN A 111 -16.56 16.68 9.89
CA GLN A 111 -16.50 15.44 10.66
C GLN A 111 -15.11 14.84 10.59
N THR A 112 -14.55 14.55 11.77
CA THR A 112 -13.26 13.87 11.85
C THR A 112 -13.41 12.41 11.46
N VAL A 113 -12.69 12.05 10.40
CA VAL A 113 -12.50 10.67 9.95
C VAL A 113 -11.07 10.27 10.29
N THR A 114 -10.89 9.05 10.79
CA THR A 114 -9.60 8.45 11.09
C THR A 114 -9.29 7.36 10.08
N ALA A 115 -8.19 7.49 9.34
CA ALA A 115 -7.72 6.48 8.41
C ALA A 115 -6.65 5.57 9.03
N SER A 116 -6.65 4.31 8.61
CA SER A 116 -5.67 3.30 9.02
C SER A 116 -5.33 2.36 7.88
N LEU A 117 -4.04 2.07 7.74
CA LEU A 117 -3.51 1.09 6.79
C LEU A 117 -3.20 -0.23 7.53
N PRO A 118 -3.10 -1.36 6.81
CA PRO A 118 -2.73 -2.64 7.40
C PRO A 118 -1.40 -2.55 8.14
N SER A 119 -1.43 -2.84 9.44
CA SER A 119 -0.25 -2.76 10.32
C SER A 119 0.88 -3.68 9.86
N SER A 120 0.54 -4.84 9.29
CA SER A 120 1.50 -5.79 8.71
C SER A 120 2.35 -5.22 7.58
N LEU A 121 1.87 -4.16 6.90
CA LEU A 121 2.60 -3.48 5.83
C LEU A 121 3.26 -2.18 6.32
N THR A 122 2.59 -1.40 7.18
CA THR A 122 3.13 -0.13 7.67
C THR A 122 4.26 -0.32 8.67
N GLN A 123 4.18 -1.31 9.57
CA GLN A 123 5.27 -1.57 10.53
C GLN A 123 6.57 -2.01 9.84
N LYS A 124 6.47 -2.57 8.63
CA LYS A 124 7.60 -2.95 7.78
C LYS A 124 8.08 -1.83 6.84
N GLY A 125 7.43 -0.67 6.88
CA GLY A 125 7.73 0.45 5.98
C GLY A 125 7.43 0.17 4.51
N LEU A 126 6.58 -0.81 4.19
CA LEU A 126 6.25 -1.17 2.80
C LEU A 126 5.26 -0.20 2.17
N ILE A 127 4.39 0.39 2.99
CA ILE A 127 3.45 1.45 2.62
C ILE A 127 3.38 2.48 3.74
N THR A 128 3.07 3.72 3.39
CA THR A 128 2.94 4.83 4.35
C THR A 128 1.71 5.67 4.04
N LEU A 129 1.10 6.23 5.08
CA LEU A 129 0.09 7.28 4.97
C LEU A 129 0.81 8.63 5.00
N GLU A 130 0.77 9.40 3.92
CA GLU A 130 1.44 10.72 3.85
C GLU A 130 0.59 11.83 4.47
N SER A 131 -0.73 11.72 4.32
CA SER A 131 -1.68 12.59 5.00
C SER A 131 -1.76 12.26 6.50
N ALA A 132 -2.14 13.23 7.34
CA ALA A 132 -2.47 12.91 8.73
C ALA A 132 -3.59 11.85 8.81
N ALA A 133 -3.51 10.96 9.80
CA ALA A 133 -4.50 9.89 9.97
C ALA A 133 -5.88 10.43 10.33
N ASN A 134 -5.94 11.55 11.07
CA ASN A 134 -7.18 12.24 11.40
C ASN A 134 -7.36 13.44 10.47
N GLN A 135 -8.47 13.47 9.74
CA GLN A 135 -8.81 14.56 8.82
C GLN A 135 -10.29 14.89 8.95
N ALA A 136 -10.63 16.18 8.85
CA ALA A 136 -12.02 16.62 8.84
C ALA A 136 -12.59 16.57 7.41
N THR A 137 -13.88 16.27 7.27
CA THR A 137 -14.57 16.40 5.98
C THR A 137 -14.70 17.85 5.55
N ASP A 138 -14.59 18.11 4.25
CA ASP A 138 -14.79 19.42 3.64
C ASP A 138 -16.29 19.81 3.56
N ALA A 139 -16.58 20.97 2.98
CA ALA A 139 -17.94 21.48 2.80
C ALA A 139 -18.85 20.56 1.97
N GLN A 140 -18.29 19.65 1.18
CA GLN A 140 -19.00 18.66 0.37
C GLN A 140 -19.08 17.29 1.07
N GLY A 141 -18.62 17.21 2.31
CA GLY A 141 -18.58 16.00 3.12
C GLY A 141 -17.47 15.03 2.71
N ASN A 142 -16.49 15.46 1.90
CA ASN A 142 -15.41 14.59 1.43
C ASN A 142 -14.17 14.71 2.31
N VAL A 143 -13.42 13.63 2.41
CA VAL A 143 -12.09 13.59 3.04
C VAL A 143 -11.18 12.73 2.18
N SER A 144 -9.93 13.12 2.03
CA SER A 144 -8.96 12.43 1.17
C SER A 144 -7.69 12.07 1.92
N TYR A 145 -7.15 10.89 1.61
CA TYR A 145 -5.94 10.36 2.22
C TYR A 145 -4.95 9.94 1.14
N THR A 146 -3.71 10.38 1.29
CA THR A 146 -2.64 10.05 0.35
C THR A 146 -1.81 8.90 0.91
N VAL A 147 -1.73 7.81 0.15
CA VAL A 147 -0.97 6.61 0.49
C VAL A 147 0.16 6.44 -0.50
N ARG A 148 1.35 6.11 0.01
CA ARG A 148 2.57 5.91 -0.77
C ARG A 148 3.11 4.49 -0.58
N ILE A 149 3.59 3.91 -1.68
CA ILE A 149 4.61 2.87 -1.66
C ILE A 149 5.96 3.60 -1.82
N PRO A 150 6.88 3.52 -0.83
CA PRO A 150 8.17 4.22 -0.91
C PRO A 150 8.95 3.82 -2.17
N ALA A 151 9.62 4.80 -2.77
CA ALA A 151 10.62 4.50 -3.78
C ALA A 151 11.86 3.89 -3.09
N GLY A 152 12.49 2.91 -3.74
CA GLY A 152 13.73 2.32 -3.23
C GLY A 152 13.57 1.17 -2.22
N LEU A 153 12.39 0.56 -2.13
CA LEU A 153 12.24 -0.72 -1.42
C LEU A 153 13.22 -1.77 -1.97
N SER A 154 13.87 -2.51 -1.08
CA SER A 154 14.77 -3.60 -1.46
C SER A 154 14.01 -4.72 -2.20
N PRO A 155 14.69 -5.57 -3.00
CA PRO A 155 14.04 -6.69 -3.68
C PRO A 155 13.21 -7.59 -2.74
N THR A 156 13.71 -7.84 -1.52
CA THR A 156 12.99 -8.63 -0.51
C THR A 156 11.71 -7.92 -0.02
N GLN A 157 11.78 -6.63 0.27
CA GLN A 157 10.60 -5.83 0.68
C GLN A 157 9.55 -5.78 -0.43
N ARG A 158 9.99 -5.65 -1.69
CA ARG A 158 9.11 -5.68 -2.86
C ARG A 158 8.39 -7.02 -2.99
N ALA A 159 9.11 -8.14 -2.85
CA ALA A 159 8.52 -9.46 -2.88
C ALA A 159 7.49 -9.68 -1.75
N GLU A 160 7.75 -9.16 -0.54
CA GLU A 160 6.78 -9.20 0.56
C GLU A 160 5.51 -8.38 0.27
N LEU A 161 5.67 -7.18 -0.28
CA LEU A 161 4.55 -6.32 -0.65
C LEU A 161 3.71 -6.94 -1.78
N GLU A 162 4.37 -7.54 -2.77
CA GLU A 162 3.73 -8.27 -3.87
C GLU A 162 2.98 -9.50 -3.36
N LYS A 163 3.55 -10.24 -2.40
CA LYS A 163 2.87 -11.38 -1.75
C LYS A 163 1.61 -10.96 -1.01
N ALA A 164 1.54 -9.74 -0.48
CA ALA A 164 0.32 -9.20 0.12
C ALA A 164 -0.78 -8.92 -0.92
N GLY A 165 -0.44 -8.82 -2.20
CA GLY A 165 -1.36 -8.68 -3.34
C GLY A 165 -2.07 -7.33 -3.44
N GLY A 166 -1.83 -6.42 -2.49
CA GLY A 166 -2.48 -5.12 -2.41
C GLY A 166 -2.84 -4.71 -0.99
N PHE A 167 -3.46 -3.55 -0.86
CA PHE A 167 -3.91 -3.02 0.43
C PHE A 167 -5.29 -2.37 0.32
N VAL A 168 -5.95 -2.20 1.46
CA VAL A 168 -7.15 -1.37 1.63
C VAL A 168 -6.84 -0.28 2.65
N LEU A 169 -7.48 0.88 2.52
CA LEU A 169 -7.47 1.91 3.55
C LEU A 169 -8.78 1.81 4.34
N ASN A 170 -8.69 1.62 5.65
CA ASN A 170 -9.85 1.62 6.51
C ASN A 170 -10.09 3.04 7.03
N ALA A 171 -11.33 3.49 6.99
CA ALA A 171 -11.75 4.78 7.50
C ALA A 171 -12.80 4.57 8.59
N ARG A 172 -12.64 5.30 9.70
CA ARG A 172 -13.52 5.25 10.86
C ARG A 172 -14.00 6.65 11.22
N LEU A 173 -15.28 6.78 11.53
CA LEU A 173 -15.88 8.00 12.08
C LEU A 173 -16.59 7.66 13.38
N VAL A 174 -16.45 8.53 14.38
CA VAL A 174 -17.17 8.44 15.65
C VAL A 174 -18.00 9.70 15.81
N GLU A 175 -19.31 9.54 15.94
CA GLU A 175 -20.24 10.63 16.17
C GLU A 175 -20.16 11.14 17.61
N ALA A 176 -20.70 12.33 17.86
CA ALA A 176 -20.80 12.87 19.23
C ALA A 176 -21.63 11.98 20.16
N SER A 177 -22.56 11.19 19.60
CA SER A 177 -23.34 10.17 20.31
C SER A 177 -22.48 8.99 20.79
N GLY A 178 -21.25 8.84 20.28
CA GLY A 178 -20.41 7.67 20.47
C GLY A 178 -20.64 6.56 19.43
N ALA A 179 -21.60 6.72 18.52
CA ALA A 179 -21.82 5.76 17.43
C ALA A 179 -20.60 5.73 16.49
N SER A 180 -20.14 4.53 16.15
CA SER A 180 -18.97 4.34 15.30
C SER A 180 -19.38 3.77 13.94
N ILE A 181 -18.85 4.37 12.88
CA ILE A 181 -19.02 3.91 11.51
C ILE A 181 -17.65 3.54 10.97
N ASN A 182 -17.56 2.38 10.32
CA ASN A 182 -16.34 1.92 9.66
C ASN A 182 -16.64 1.61 8.19
N THR A 183 -15.71 1.95 7.31
CA THR A 183 -15.75 1.56 5.92
C THR A 183 -14.32 1.30 5.42
N SER A 184 -14.19 0.63 4.29
CA SER A 184 -12.90 0.38 3.66
C SER A 184 -12.94 0.88 2.22
N SER A 185 -11.78 1.29 1.72
CA SER A 185 -11.63 1.51 0.28
C SER A 185 -11.76 0.20 -0.50
N ASN A 186 -11.90 0.32 -1.81
CA ASN A 186 -11.56 -0.78 -2.71
C ASN A 186 -10.10 -1.20 -2.48
N ARG A 187 -9.80 -2.48 -2.71
CA ARG A 187 -8.43 -2.99 -2.68
C ARG A 187 -7.64 -2.35 -3.82
N ILE A 188 -6.52 -1.71 -3.50
CA ILE A 188 -5.52 -1.25 -4.46
C ILE A 188 -4.53 -2.40 -4.66
N PRO A 189 -4.54 -3.09 -5.83
CA PRO A 189 -3.59 -4.14 -6.11
C PRO A 189 -2.18 -3.56 -6.21
N VAL A 190 -1.22 -4.32 -5.70
CA VAL A 190 0.20 -4.03 -5.91
C VAL A 190 0.78 -5.11 -6.77
N THR A 191 1.35 -4.71 -7.91
CA THR A 191 1.97 -5.64 -8.85
C THR A 191 3.47 -5.37 -8.94
N ALA A 192 4.24 -6.43 -9.20
CA ALA A 192 5.55 -6.27 -9.80
C ALA A 192 5.38 -5.54 -11.16
N ASP A 193 6.38 -4.77 -11.59
CA ASP A 193 6.49 -4.39 -13.01
C ASP A 193 6.82 -5.66 -13.81
N PRO A 194 5.90 -6.22 -14.65
CA PRO A 194 6.15 -7.53 -15.22
C PRO A 194 6.99 -7.55 -16.51
N SER A 195 7.37 -6.44 -17.18
CA SER A 195 8.02 -6.64 -18.51
C SER A 195 8.84 -5.58 -19.23
N ARG A 196 8.84 -4.25 -19.00
CA ARG A 196 9.62 -3.35 -19.89
C ARG A 196 10.14 -2.08 -19.21
N SER A 197 11.46 -1.91 -19.27
CA SER A 197 12.05 -0.56 -19.19
C SER A 197 11.47 0.30 -20.33
N GLN A 198 11.10 1.55 -20.04
CA GLN A 198 10.74 2.53 -21.08
C GLN A 198 11.94 2.98 -21.92
N THR A 199 13.15 2.50 -21.61
CA THR A 199 14.36 2.77 -22.39
C THR A 199 14.26 2.10 -23.76
N ILE A 200 14.37 2.89 -24.82
CA ILE A 200 14.40 2.48 -26.21
C ILE A 200 15.84 2.13 -26.58
N LEU A 201 16.05 0.92 -27.10
CA LEU A 201 17.33 0.48 -27.66
C LEU A 201 17.29 0.59 -29.19
N THR A 202 18.35 1.13 -29.77
CA THR A 202 18.60 1.14 -31.22
C THR A 202 20.00 0.62 -31.47
N ALA A 203 20.23 -0.14 -32.55
CA ALA A 203 21.53 -0.70 -32.88
C ALA A 203 21.96 -0.31 -34.30
N LYS A 204 23.25 -0.03 -34.48
CA LYS A 204 23.86 0.28 -35.77
C LYS A 204 25.16 -0.49 -35.95
N THR A 205 25.29 -1.18 -37.08
CA THR A 205 26.50 -1.90 -37.47
C THR A 205 27.42 -1.00 -38.30
N THR A 206 28.74 -1.05 -38.03
CA THR A 206 29.75 -0.29 -38.77
C THR A 206 30.91 -1.21 -39.19
N PRO A 207 31.18 -1.35 -40.50
CA PRO A 207 30.42 -0.79 -41.63
C PRO A 207 28.99 -1.37 -41.75
N SER A 208 28.08 -0.68 -42.42
CA SER A 208 26.67 -1.11 -42.59
C SER A 208 26.53 -2.40 -43.40
N VAL A 209 27.52 -2.71 -44.23
CA VAL A 209 27.69 -3.99 -44.90
C VAL A 209 28.96 -4.63 -44.37
N VAL A 210 28.83 -5.77 -43.67
CA VAL A 210 29.96 -6.50 -43.13
C VAL A 210 30.71 -7.20 -44.25
N ASN A 211 32.02 -6.96 -44.32
CA ASN A 211 32.91 -7.72 -45.18
C ASN A 211 33.42 -8.94 -44.41
N VAL A 212 32.95 -10.13 -44.78
CA VAL A 212 33.28 -11.40 -44.11
C VAL A 212 34.74 -11.84 -44.28
N LEU A 213 35.48 -11.18 -45.18
CA LEU A 213 36.92 -11.39 -45.37
C LEU A 213 37.77 -10.50 -44.46
N LYS A 214 37.15 -9.53 -43.77
CA LYS A 214 37.82 -8.77 -42.71
C LYS A 214 37.76 -9.54 -41.38
N ASP A 215 38.50 -9.03 -40.41
CA ASP A 215 38.71 -9.71 -39.13
C ASP A 215 37.70 -9.28 -38.06
N GLN A 216 37.13 -8.08 -38.18
CA GLN A 216 36.18 -7.56 -37.21
C GLN A 216 35.26 -6.49 -37.79
N PHE A 217 34.15 -6.25 -37.09
CA PHE A 217 33.27 -5.11 -37.27
C PHE A 217 32.72 -4.65 -35.91
N THR A 218 32.01 -3.53 -35.88
CA THR A 218 31.44 -3.01 -34.61
C THR A 218 29.93 -2.89 -34.68
N ILE A 219 29.29 -3.10 -33.53
CA ILE A 219 27.87 -2.82 -33.30
C ILE A 219 27.78 -1.77 -32.19
N GLN A 220 27.20 -0.61 -32.52
CA GLN A 220 26.88 0.41 -31.53
C GLN A 220 25.42 0.27 -31.12
N VAL A 221 25.16 0.12 -29.82
CA VAL A 221 23.82 0.17 -29.22
C VAL A 221 23.62 1.53 -28.56
N SER A 222 22.53 2.20 -28.86
CA SER A 222 22.10 3.46 -28.25
C SER A 222 20.86 3.22 -27.38
N ALA A 223 20.96 3.58 -26.11
CA ALA A 223 19.91 3.47 -25.11
C ALA A 223 19.39 4.86 -24.72
N LYS A 224 18.19 5.18 -25.19
CA LYS A 224 17.53 6.48 -24.97
C LYS A 224 16.22 6.32 -24.21
N ARG A 225 15.94 7.23 -23.28
CA ARG A 225 14.63 7.30 -22.62
C ARG A 225 13.59 7.92 -23.58
N PRO A 226 12.28 7.81 -23.30
CA PRO A 226 11.24 8.36 -24.18
C PRO A 226 11.37 9.87 -24.44
N ASN A 227 11.97 10.61 -23.51
CA ASN A 227 12.25 12.05 -23.66
C ASN A 227 13.54 12.36 -24.44
N GLY A 228 14.20 11.37 -25.06
CA GLY A 228 15.45 11.53 -25.80
C GLY A 228 16.73 11.58 -24.94
N SER A 229 16.62 11.58 -23.60
CA SER A 229 17.79 11.60 -22.72
C SER A 229 18.56 10.28 -22.73
N ALA A 230 19.88 10.36 -22.52
CA ALA A 230 20.77 9.19 -22.47
C ALA A 230 20.56 8.34 -21.20
N ALA A 231 20.43 7.03 -21.36
CA ALA A 231 20.48 6.08 -20.25
C ALA A 231 21.94 5.79 -19.86
N THR A 232 22.65 6.79 -19.32
CA THR A 232 24.08 6.74 -18.98
C THR A 232 24.42 5.76 -17.86
N GLY A 233 25.58 5.10 -17.96
CA GLY A 233 26.13 4.26 -16.90
C GLY A 233 25.37 2.94 -16.71
N LYS A 234 24.65 2.48 -17.74
CA LYS A 234 23.84 1.26 -17.68
C LYS A 234 24.51 0.12 -18.43
N PRO A 235 24.55 -1.10 -17.85
CA PRO A 235 25.09 -2.26 -18.54
C PRO A 235 24.18 -2.64 -19.71
N VAL A 236 24.81 -3.01 -20.82
CA VAL A 236 24.19 -3.50 -22.05
C VAL A 236 24.91 -4.79 -22.40
N LYS A 237 24.16 -5.87 -22.58
CA LYS A 237 24.69 -7.17 -23.00
C LYS A 237 24.37 -7.40 -24.47
N LEU A 238 25.38 -7.74 -25.26
CA LEU A 238 25.18 -8.17 -26.65
C LEU A 238 25.35 -9.69 -26.72
N ALA A 239 24.41 -10.35 -27.39
CA ALA A 239 24.50 -11.76 -27.73
C ALA A 239 24.34 -11.93 -29.25
N ILE A 240 25.17 -12.77 -29.84
CA ILE A 240 25.07 -13.22 -31.23
C ILE A 240 24.77 -14.71 -31.19
N ASN A 241 23.67 -15.12 -31.82
CA ASN A 241 23.18 -16.49 -31.74
C ASN A 241 24.07 -17.45 -32.55
N ASN A 242 24.88 -18.25 -31.84
CA ASN A 242 25.60 -19.44 -32.31
C ASN A 242 26.11 -19.43 -33.75
N VAL A 243 26.70 -18.30 -34.19
CA VAL A 243 27.37 -18.24 -35.48
C VAL A 243 28.80 -18.76 -35.30
N LYS A 244 29.10 -19.93 -35.87
CA LYS A 244 30.44 -20.53 -35.79
C LYS A 244 31.49 -19.57 -36.34
N GLY A 245 32.55 -19.34 -35.56
CA GLY A 245 33.63 -18.43 -35.91
C GLY A 245 33.30 -16.94 -35.77
N ILE A 246 32.27 -16.59 -35.00
CA ILE A 246 31.99 -15.23 -34.56
C ILE A 246 32.11 -15.15 -33.04
N SER A 247 32.78 -14.12 -32.53
CA SER A 247 32.90 -13.84 -31.10
C SER A 247 32.71 -12.36 -30.80
N ILE A 248 32.35 -12.02 -29.55
CA ILE A 248 32.14 -10.64 -29.09
C ILE A 248 33.21 -10.32 -28.05
N GLU A 249 33.92 -9.22 -28.22
CA GLU A 249 34.88 -8.74 -27.21
C GLU A 249 34.11 -8.08 -26.05
N GLY A 250 34.17 -8.69 -24.88
CA GLY A 250 33.45 -8.21 -23.71
C GLY A 250 31.94 -8.21 -23.95
N GLY A 251 31.28 -9.35 -23.70
CA GLY A 251 29.85 -9.55 -23.95
C GLY A 251 28.90 -8.60 -23.20
N GLU A 252 29.43 -7.77 -22.30
CA GLU A 252 28.70 -6.71 -21.59
C GLU A 252 29.53 -5.42 -21.57
N GLN A 253 28.88 -4.30 -21.89
CA GLN A 253 29.47 -2.96 -21.95
C GLN A 253 28.58 -1.95 -21.24
N VAL A 254 29.14 -0.85 -20.76
CA VAL A 254 28.38 0.21 -20.06
C VAL A 254 28.15 1.40 -21.00
N THR A 255 26.94 1.96 -21.00
CA THR A 255 26.62 3.15 -21.80
C THR A 255 27.40 4.39 -21.34
N ASN A 256 27.95 5.13 -22.30
CA ASN A 256 28.64 6.41 -22.06
C ASN A 256 27.66 7.58 -21.80
N SER A 257 28.19 8.80 -21.68
CA SER A 257 27.39 10.02 -21.44
C SER A 257 26.35 10.33 -22.53
N ALA A 258 26.55 9.81 -23.75
CA ALA A 258 25.58 9.91 -24.85
C ALA A 258 24.55 8.76 -24.85
N GLY A 259 24.69 7.77 -23.97
CA GLY A 259 23.83 6.60 -23.89
C GLY A 259 24.24 5.48 -24.85
N ASN A 260 25.47 5.51 -25.36
CA ASN A 260 25.96 4.53 -26.34
C ASN A 260 26.87 3.50 -25.69
N ALA A 261 26.74 2.24 -26.10
CA ALA A 261 27.67 1.15 -25.84
C ALA A 261 28.15 0.58 -27.19
N VAL A 262 29.46 0.30 -27.32
CA VAL A 262 30.06 -0.20 -28.58
C VAL A 262 30.64 -1.57 -28.32
N PHE A 263 30.31 -2.53 -29.19
CA PHE A 263 30.79 -3.90 -29.15
C PHE A 263 31.64 -4.19 -30.38
N THR A 264 32.82 -4.76 -30.17
CA THR A 264 33.64 -5.33 -31.24
C THR A 264 33.24 -6.79 -31.46
N VAL A 265 32.96 -7.13 -32.71
CA VAL A 265 32.62 -8.49 -33.13
C VAL A 265 33.74 -8.99 -34.03
N ASN A 266 34.34 -10.11 -33.61
CA ASN A 266 35.47 -10.74 -34.29
C ASN A 266 35.01 -11.90 -35.17
N ILE A 267 35.65 -12.01 -36.33
CA ILE A 267 35.48 -13.08 -37.31
C ILE A 267 36.73 -13.95 -37.27
N ASP A 268 36.54 -15.24 -37.00
CA ASP A 268 37.62 -16.21 -36.86
C ASP A 268 38.42 -16.35 -38.15
N GLN A 269 39.73 -16.10 -38.04
CA GLN A 269 40.63 -16.17 -39.17
C GLN A 269 40.97 -17.57 -39.64
N ALA A 270 40.75 -18.59 -38.81
CA ALA A 270 40.97 -19.98 -39.16
C ALA A 270 39.88 -20.55 -40.10
N LEU A 271 38.79 -19.81 -40.34
CA LEU A 271 37.75 -20.23 -41.26
C LEU A 271 38.23 -20.22 -42.72
N THR A 272 37.91 -21.27 -43.46
CA THR A 272 38.18 -21.34 -44.91
C THR A 272 37.34 -20.31 -45.67
N LEU A 273 37.77 -19.97 -46.90
CA LEU A 273 37.01 -19.06 -47.77
C LEU A 273 35.57 -19.54 -47.99
N GLU A 274 35.36 -20.85 -48.15
CA GLU A 274 34.01 -21.43 -48.31
C GLU A 274 33.18 -21.33 -47.02
N GLN A 275 33.80 -21.47 -45.84
CA GLN A 275 33.12 -21.27 -44.56
C GLN A 275 32.74 -19.80 -44.34
N ARG A 276 33.61 -18.86 -44.74
CA ARG A 276 33.31 -17.41 -44.66
C ARG A 276 32.25 -16.98 -45.65
N LYS A 277 32.27 -17.50 -46.89
CA LYS A 277 31.20 -17.26 -47.88
C LYS A 277 29.84 -17.81 -47.43
N ALA A 278 29.82 -18.85 -46.60
CA ALA A 278 28.56 -19.37 -46.05
C ALA A 278 27.82 -18.32 -45.17
N PHE A 279 28.52 -17.34 -44.59
CA PHE A 279 27.88 -16.20 -43.90
C PHE A 279 27.04 -15.32 -44.85
N GLU A 280 27.42 -15.22 -46.12
CA GLU A 280 26.66 -14.46 -47.12
C GLU A 280 25.39 -15.19 -47.56
N LYS A 281 25.41 -16.54 -47.51
CA LYS A 281 24.33 -17.40 -48.02
C LYS A 281 23.15 -17.56 -47.06
N ASN A 282 23.35 -17.35 -45.76
CA ASN A 282 22.31 -17.40 -44.72
C ASN A 282 21.34 -16.18 -44.70
N ARG A 283 21.26 -15.39 -45.77
CA ARG A 283 20.33 -14.24 -45.88
C ARG A 283 18.84 -14.61 -45.97
N TYR A 284 18.46 -15.89 -46.01
CA TYR A 284 17.06 -16.34 -46.09
C TYR A 284 16.57 -16.92 -44.76
N CYS A 285 16.26 -16.06 -43.80
CA CYS A 285 15.14 -16.16 -42.85
C CYS A 285 15.34 -15.16 -41.71
N LEU A 286 14.85 -13.93 -41.90
CA LEU A 286 14.45 -13.08 -40.78
C LEU A 286 12.98 -12.71 -41.00
N TYR A 287 12.09 -13.68 -40.71
CA TYR A 287 10.74 -13.36 -40.30
C TYR A 287 10.70 -13.45 -38.77
N CYS A 288 10.21 -12.38 -38.13
CA CYS A 288 9.97 -12.29 -36.71
C CYS A 288 9.16 -13.49 -36.21
N CYS A 289 9.64 -14.17 -35.17
CA CYS A 289 8.77 -14.74 -34.16
C CYS A 289 9.22 -14.20 -32.81
N ILE A 290 8.33 -13.40 -32.24
CA ILE A 290 8.22 -13.16 -30.80
C ILE A 290 7.56 -14.42 -30.26
N ASP A 291 8.22 -15.09 -29.30
CA ASP A 291 7.59 -15.85 -28.22
C ASP A 291 8.45 -15.65 -26.96
#